data_AF-A0A9P7GGL5-F1
#
_entry.id   AF-A0A9P7GGL5-F1
#
_cell.length_a   1.000
_cell.length_b   1.000
_cell.length_c   1.000
_cell.angle_alpha   90.00
_cell.angle_beta   90.00
_cell.angle_gamma   90.00
#
_symmetry.space_group_name_H-M   'P 1'
#
loop_
_entity.id
_entity.type
_entity.pdbx_description
1 polymer ?
#
loop_
_entity_poly.entity_id
_entity_poly.type
_entity_poly.pdbx_seq_one_letter_code
_entity_poly.pdbx_strand_id
1 'polypeptide(L)'
;KLSKVYDKNPNFPKQHAVDYVIAEIRTKGTTDNYGTCVGEGFQQESSQAYDQTNRKNAEDQMAQIDEKQEAIAKIRMAIDNDAAARAKIDAEAEISYDDFKEDGSMDLGQSIWAAPDTLDGHSPHWKFGSPGKPINSRALETEMSSLDDSSFKEFDERLRDFISLCIPDEALHYEDPIL
;
A
#
# COMPACT_ATOMS: atom_id res chain seq x y z
N LYS A 1 -38.04 -43.15 31.33
CA LYS A 1 -37.45 -41.88 31.84
C LYS A 1 -36.06 -42.17 32.43
N LEU A 2 -35.05 -42.37 31.57
CA LEU A 2 -33.67 -42.67 32.02
C LEU A 2 -32.99 -41.48 32.71
N SER A 3 -33.33 -40.25 32.32
CA SER A 3 -32.72 -39.02 32.85
C SER A 3 -32.98 -38.79 34.34
N LYS A 4 -34.17 -39.15 34.84
CA LYS A 4 -34.53 -38.97 36.26
C LYS A 4 -33.91 -39.99 37.22
N VAL A 5 -33.50 -41.16 36.72
CA VAL A 5 -32.96 -42.24 37.57
C VAL A 5 -31.45 -42.10 37.75
N TYR A 6 -30.77 -41.56 36.74
CA TYR A 6 -29.30 -41.47 36.73
C TYR A 6 -28.76 -40.04 36.71
N ASP A 7 -29.64 -39.03 36.79
CA ASP A 7 -29.32 -37.60 36.65
C ASP A 7 -28.45 -37.29 35.41
N LYS A 8 -28.79 -37.91 34.29
CA LYS A 8 -28.08 -37.74 33.00
C LYS A 8 -28.93 -36.94 32.03
N ASN A 9 -28.36 -35.88 31.47
CA ASN A 9 -28.97 -35.12 30.38
C ASN A 9 -28.80 -35.88 29.06
N PRO A 10 -29.88 -36.31 28.37
CA PRO A 10 -29.77 -37.02 27.09
C PRO A 10 -29.41 -36.11 25.91
N ASN A 11 -29.18 -34.82 26.15
CA ASN A 11 -28.74 -33.86 25.13
C ASN A 11 -27.24 -34.01 24.83
N PHE A 12 -26.84 -35.20 24.38
CA PHE A 12 -25.50 -35.45 23.89
C PHE A 12 -25.43 -34.99 22.42
N PRO A 13 -24.43 -34.19 22.03
CA PRO A 13 -24.12 -33.98 20.62
C PRO A 13 -23.98 -35.36 19.97
N LYS A 14 -24.70 -35.60 18.87
CA LYS A 14 -24.63 -36.87 18.13
C LYS A 14 -23.16 -37.20 17.85
N GLN A 15 -22.66 -38.35 18.28
CA GLN A 15 -21.23 -38.70 18.21
C GLN A 15 -20.65 -38.65 16.78
N HIS A 16 -21.49 -38.84 15.76
CA HIS A 16 -21.13 -38.71 14.34
C HIS A 16 -20.90 -37.26 13.89
N ALA A 17 -21.28 -36.26 14.68
CA ALA A 17 -20.92 -34.86 14.40
C ALA A 17 -19.39 -34.65 14.43
N VAL A 18 -18.65 -35.41 15.23
CA VAL A 18 -17.19 -35.28 15.34
C VAL A 18 -16.48 -35.74 14.06
N ASP A 19 -16.97 -36.82 13.43
CA ASP A 19 -16.41 -37.33 12.16
C ASP A 19 -16.60 -36.32 11.02
N TYR A 20 -17.77 -35.67 10.98
CA TYR A 20 -18.03 -34.61 10.01
C TYR A 20 -17.24 -33.34 10.31
N VAL A 21 -17.01 -32.98 11.58
CA VAL A 21 -16.23 -31.78 11.94
C VAL A 21 -14.82 -31.84 11.38
N ILE A 22 -14.13 -32.99 11.45
CA ILE A 22 -12.78 -33.13 10.90
C ILE A 22 -12.80 -33.04 9.37
N ALA A 23 -13.76 -33.71 8.73
CA ALA A 23 -13.92 -33.65 7.28
C ALA A 23 -14.28 -32.22 6.83
N GLU A 24 -15.15 -31.53 7.54
CA GLU A 24 -15.60 -30.17 7.25
C GLU A 24 -14.47 -29.16 7.48
N ILE A 25 -13.67 -29.29 8.55
CA ILE A 25 -12.45 -28.50 8.75
C ILE A 25 -11.45 -28.72 7.63
N ARG A 26 -11.33 -29.93 7.07
CA ARG A 26 -10.42 -30.22 5.95
C ARG A 26 -10.97 -29.75 4.61
N THR A 27 -12.27 -29.87 4.39
CA THR A 27 -12.94 -29.58 3.11
C THR A 27 -13.21 -28.09 2.96
N LYS A 28 -13.69 -27.46 4.04
CA LYS A 28 -13.79 -26.01 4.21
C LYS A 28 -12.54 -25.48 4.89
N GLY A 29 -11.42 -26.22 4.73
CA GLY A 29 -10.03 -25.89 5.11
C GLY A 29 -10.00 -24.49 5.59
N THR A 30 -9.87 -24.26 6.91
CA THR A 30 -9.73 -22.93 7.51
C THR A 30 -8.91 -22.16 6.52
N THR A 31 -9.58 -21.36 5.68
CA THR A 31 -8.87 -20.36 4.94
C THR A 31 -8.21 -19.63 6.08
N ASP A 32 -6.91 -19.43 5.96
CA ASP A 32 -6.20 -18.41 6.70
C ASP A 32 -6.94 -17.10 6.37
N ASN A 33 -8.13 -16.95 6.96
CA ASN A 33 -8.90 -15.74 7.09
C ASN A 33 -8.12 -15.02 8.16
N TYR A 34 -6.91 -14.58 7.80
CA TYR A 34 -6.24 -13.48 8.44
C TYR A 34 -7.26 -12.35 8.41
N GLY A 35 -8.05 -12.24 9.47
CA GLY A 35 -9.17 -11.31 9.69
C GLY A 35 -9.96 -10.90 8.44
N THR A 36 -11.19 -11.39 8.29
CA THR A 36 -12.17 -10.77 7.35
C THR A 36 -12.68 -9.41 7.84
N CYS A 37 -11.99 -8.77 8.78
CA CYS A 37 -12.30 -7.49 9.39
C CYS A 37 -11.95 -6.30 8.48
N VAL A 38 -12.05 -6.51 7.16
CA VAL A 38 -11.90 -5.44 6.17
C VAL A 38 -13.04 -4.45 6.41
N GLY A 39 -12.70 -3.26 6.88
CA GLY A 39 -13.67 -2.23 7.27
C GLY A 39 -14.10 -2.24 8.74
N GLU A 40 -13.58 -3.12 9.60
CA GLU A 40 -13.87 -3.07 11.03
C GLU A 40 -13.34 -1.78 11.67
N GLY A 41 -12.14 -1.33 11.28
CA GLY A 41 -11.59 -0.06 11.75
C GLY A 41 -12.53 1.12 11.46
N PHE A 42 -13.06 1.18 10.24
CA PHE A 42 -14.04 2.19 9.85
C PHE A 42 -15.33 2.16 10.69
N GLN A 43 -15.83 0.95 11.01
CA GLN A 43 -17.01 0.80 11.86
C GLN A 43 -16.72 1.19 13.32
N GLN A 44 -15.53 0.87 13.84
CA GLN A 44 -15.09 1.28 15.17
C GLN A 44 -14.94 2.81 15.27
N GLU A 45 -14.32 3.44 14.26
CA GLU A 45 -14.17 4.89 14.16
C GLU A 45 -15.52 5.60 14.07
N SER A 46 -16.43 5.09 13.22
CA SER A 46 -17.79 5.60 13.10
C SER A 46 -18.56 5.51 14.42
N SER A 47 -18.41 4.40 15.16
CA SER A 47 -19.03 4.23 16.48
C SER A 47 -18.47 5.24 17.50
N GLN A 48 -17.15 5.43 17.54
CA GLN A 48 -16.51 6.39 18.44
C GLN A 48 -16.89 7.84 18.12
N ALA A 49 -17.00 8.19 16.84
CA ALA A 49 -17.45 9.51 16.41
C ALA A 49 -18.92 9.74 16.81
N TYR A 50 -19.77 8.73 16.64
CA TYR A 50 -21.19 8.80 17.05
C TYR A 50 -21.35 9.05 18.55
N ASP A 51 -20.56 8.37 19.39
CA ASP A 51 -20.58 8.54 20.86
C ASP A 51 -20.17 9.94 21.33
N GLN A 52 -19.42 10.68 20.52
CA GLN A 52 -19.01 12.06 20.79
C GLN A 52 -20.08 13.09 20.38
N THR A 53 -21.13 12.68 19.67
CA THR A 53 -22.20 13.59 19.23
C THR A 53 -23.27 13.79 20.31
N ASN A 54 -24.06 14.84 20.16
CA ASN A 54 -25.26 15.05 20.96
C ASN A 54 -26.47 14.18 20.53
N ARG A 55 -26.27 13.21 19.61
CA ARG A 55 -27.28 12.31 19.02
C ARG A 55 -28.43 13.00 18.27
N LYS A 56 -28.30 14.29 17.93
CA LYS A 56 -29.21 15.02 17.03
C LYS A 56 -28.42 15.48 15.82
N ASN A 57 -28.86 15.17 14.60
CA ASN A 57 -28.06 15.42 13.39
C ASN A 57 -26.62 14.89 13.56
N ALA A 58 -26.52 13.63 13.99
CA ALA A 58 -25.25 13.01 14.34
C ALA A 58 -24.32 12.86 13.13
N GLU A 59 -24.88 12.68 11.94
CA GLU A 59 -24.15 12.53 10.68
C GLU A 59 -23.26 13.74 10.38
N ASP A 60 -23.83 14.96 10.39
CA ASP A 60 -23.07 16.19 10.15
C ASP A 60 -21.98 16.42 11.21
N GLN A 61 -22.27 16.06 12.47
CA GLN A 61 -21.31 16.17 13.56
C GLN A 61 -20.18 15.15 13.41
N MET A 62 -20.50 13.91 13.04
CA MET A 62 -19.50 12.88 12.77
C MET A 62 -18.60 13.27 11.62
N ALA A 63 -19.14 13.83 10.53
CA ALA A 63 -18.34 14.32 9.41
C ALA A 63 -17.36 15.43 9.84
N GLN A 64 -17.80 16.37 10.67
CA GLN A 64 -16.92 17.42 11.22
C GLN A 64 -15.87 16.88 12.21
N ILE A 65 -16.18 15.80 12.93
CA ILE A 65 -15.22 15.14 13.83
C ILE A 65 -14.16 14.43 12.99
N ASP A 66 -14.58 13.69 11.96
CA ASP A 66 -13.68 12.97 11.05
C ASP A 66 -12.72 13.92 10.34
N GLU A 67 -13.23 15.01 9.75
CA GLU A 67 -12.43 16.05 9.09
C GLU A 67 -11.33 16.60 10.01
N LYS A 68 -11.66 16.85 11.28
CA LYS A 68 -10.70 17.35 12.28
C LYS A 68 -9.66 16.29 12.64
N GLN A 69 -10.08 15.04 12.83
CA GLN A 69 -9.16 13.95 13.14
C GLN A 69 -8.19 13.70 11.97
N GLU A 70 -8.68 13.75 10.73
CA GLU A 70 -7.85 13.60 9.54
C GLU A 70 -6.83 14.75 9.42
N ALA A 71 -7.25 16.00 9.67
CA ALA A 71 -6.33 17.15 9.68
C ALA A 71 -5.24 16.99 10.74
N ILE A 72 -5.59 16.53 11.95
CA ILE A 72 -4.63 16.27 13.02
C ILE A 72 -3.67 15.12 12.64
N ALA A 73 -4.19 14.05 12.04
CA ALA A 73 -3.38 12.93 11.58
C ALA A 73 -2.36 13.37 10.53
N LYS A 74 -2.77 14.19 9.55
CA LYS A 74 -1.87 14.77 8.53
C LYS A 74 -0.76 15.62 9.15
N ILE A 75 -1.09 16.47 10.11
CA ILE A 75 -0.10 17.29 10.82
C ILE A 75 0.90 16.41 11.56
N ARG A 76 0.42 15.38 12.28
CA ARG A 76 1.29 14.44 13.01
C ARG A 76 2.21 13.68 12.07
N MET A 77 1.68 13.13 10.98
CA MET A 77 2.48 12.46 9.96
C MET A 77 3.57 13.39 9.39
N ALA A 78 3.25 14.65 9.13
CA ALA A 78 4.23 15.61 8.64
C ALA A 78 5.36 15.86 9.65
N ILE A 79 5.02 16.00 10.94
CA ILE A 79 6.00 16.17 12.03
C ILE A 79 6.85 14.91 12.19
N ASP A 80 6.22 13.73 12.20
CA ASP A 80 6.92 12.45 12.39
C ASP A 80 7.88 12.19 11.21
N ASN A 81 7.47 12.55 9.99
CA ASN A 81 8.32 12.46 8.80
C ASN A 81 9.50 13.44 8.86
N ASP A 82 9.29 14.69 9.29
CA ASP A 82 10.38 15.66 9.49
C ASP A 82 11.36 15.20 10.58
N ALA A 83 10.85 14.72 11.70
CA ALA A 83 11.67 14.17 12.78
C ALA A 83 12.50 12.96 12.30
N ALA A 84 11.88 12.05 11.54
CA ALA A 84 12.58 10.89 10.97
C ALA A 84 13.62 11.31 9.92
N ALA A 85 13.35 12.33 9.10
CA ALA A 85 14.31 12.86 8.13
C ALA A 85 15.52 13.49 8.82
N ARG A 86 15.30 14.30 9.87
CA ARG A 86 16.37 14.90 10.65
C ARG A 86 17.23 13.86 11.37
N ALA A 87 16.59 12.87 12.00
CA ALA A 87 17.31 11.79 12.65
C ALA A 87 18.22 11.00 11.68
N LYS A 88 17.80 10.84 10.42
CA LYS A 88 18.64 10.23 9.37
C LYS A 88 19.82 11.12 9.00
N ILE A 89 19.61 12.43 8.82
CA ILE A 89 20.69 13.38 8.52
C ILE A 89 21.73 13.41 9.65
N ASP A 90 21.28 13.44 10.90
CA ASP A 90 22.17 13.43 12.07
C ASP A 90 22.97 12.11 12.14
N ALA A 91 22.34 10.97 11.84
CA ALA A 91 23.02 9.67 11.77
C ALA A 91 24.07 9.61 10.63
N GLU A 92 23.77 10.18 9.47
CA GLU A 92 24.71 10.27 8.34
C GLU A 92 25.88 11.23 8.64
N ALA A 93 25.64 12.31 9.38
CA ALA A 93 26.67 13.25 9.80
C ALA A 93 27.63 12.66 10.85
N GLU A 94 27.15 11.78 11.74
CA GLU A 94 28.02 11.05 12.68
C GLU A 94 28.90 10.00 11.99
N ILE A 95 28.43 9.39 10.89
CA ILE A 95 29.22 8.42 10.09
C ILE A 95 30.37 9.10 9.33
N SER A 96 30.22 10.38 8.96
CA SER A 96 31.22 11.14 8.19
C SER A 96 32.53 11.47 8.94
N TYR A 97 32.61 11.32 10.27
CA TYR A 97 33.80 11.71 11.06
C TYR A 97 34.84 10.60 11.27
N ASP A 98 34.55 9.34 10.92
CA ASP A 98 35.47 8.21 11.14
C ASP A 98 36.16 7.68 9.86
N ASP A 99 35.72 8.10 8.67
CA ASP A 99 36.22 7.57 7.39
C ASP A 99 37.13 8.56 6.63
N PHE A 100 38.26 8.93 7.24
CA PHE A 100 39.37 9.60 6.54
C PHE A 100 40.63 8.72 6.57
N LYS A 101 40.58 7.60 5.84
CA LYS A 101 41.76 6.89 5.35
C LYS A 101 41.53 6.43 3.90
N GLU A 102 42.02 7.27 2.96
CA GLU A 102 42.81 6.92 1.76
C GLU A 102 42.42 5.58 1.08
N ASP A 103 41.72 5.53 -0.07
CA ASP A 103 42.17 5.99 -1.39
C ASP A 103 41.02 6.06 -2.44
N GLY A 104 41.18 6.93 -3.45
CA GLY A 104 40.96 6.59 -4.86
C GLY A 104 39.56 6.28 -5.46
N SER A 105 38.63 7.25 -5.52
CA SER A 105 37.76 7.53 -6.70
C SER A 105 36.62 8.49 -6.32
N MET A 106 36.63 9.73 -6.83
CA MET A 106 35.49 10.65 -6.73
C MET A 106 34.43 10.25 -7.76
N ASP A 107 33.33 9.65 -7.32
CA ASP A 107 32.10 9.51 -8.10
C ASP A 107 31.12 10.64 -7.76
N LEU A 108 30.64 11.32 -8.78
CA LEU A 108 29.92 12.59 -8.69
C LEU A 108 28.41 12.30 -8.69
N GLY A 109 27.79 12.34 -7.50
CA GLY A 109 26.37 12.68 -7.33
C GLY A 109 25.36 11.55 -7.53
N GLN A 110 25.12 10.77 -6.48
CA GLN A 110 23.91 9.94 -6.36
C GLN A 110 22.89 10.65 -5.45
N SER A 111 21.84 11.17 -6.08
CA SER A 111 20.64 11.70 -5.41
C SER A 111 19.94 10.58 -4.62
N ILE A 112 19.69 10.81 -3.33
CA ILE A 112 19.11 9.86 -2.37
C ILE A 112 17.57 9.77 -2.59
N TRP A 113 17.19 9.34 -3.79
CA TRP A 113 15.99 8.52 -4.02
C TRP A 113 16.39 7.12 -4.54
N ALA A 114 17.67 6.77 -4.44
CA ALA A 114 18.16 5.43 -4.67
C ALA A 114 17.88 4.57 -3.43
N ALA A 115 17.22 3.43 -3.66
CA ALA A 115 16.99 2.39 -2.67
C ALA A 115 18.31 1.91 -2.04
N PRO A 116 18.29 1.45 -0.78
CA PRO A 116 19.49 0.93 -0.12
C PRO A 116 19.96 -0.33 -0.86
N ASP A 117 21.23 -0.32 -1.28
CA ASP A 117 21.96 -1.52 -1.64
C ASP A 117 21.97 -2.44 -0.42
N THR A 118 21.06 -3.41 -0.45
CA THR A 118 20.93 -4.40 0.60
C THR A 118 21.98 -5.47 0.33
N LEU A 119 23.10 -5.40 1.05
CA LEU A 119 23.80 -6.62 1.44
C LEU A 119 22.97 -7.29 2.53
N ASP A 120 22.36 -8.41 2.11
CA ASP A 120 21.81 -9.51 2.89
C ASP A 120 20.62 -9.24 3.81
N GLY A 121 19.42 -9.68 3.38
CA GLY A 121 18.31 -9.89 4.30
C GLY A 121 16.93 -9.90 3.66
N HIS A 122 16.54 -11.06 3.14
CA HIS A 122 15.22 -11.37 2.57
C HIS A 122 14.02 -10.80 3.33
N SER A 123 13.48 -9.67 2.86
CA SER A 123 12.06 -9.35 2.98
C SER A 123 11.57 -8.95 1.59
N PRO A 124 10.57 -9.64 1.00
CA PRO A 124 10.05 -9.25 -0.30
C PRO A 124 9.18 -8.01 -0.11
N HIS A 125 9.80 -6.84 -0.17
CA HIS A 125 9.06 -5.63 -0.49
C HIS A 125 8.46 -5.80 -1.88
N TRP A 126 7.17 -5.53 -1.95
CA TRP A 126 6.41 -5.45 -3.19
C TRP A 126 6.98 -4.29 -4.02
N LYS A 127 7.95 -4.58 -4.88
CA LYS A 127 8.44 -3.64 -5.88
C LYS A 127 7.39 -3.53 -6.98
N PHE A 128 6.76 -2.36 -7.09
CA PHE A 128 6.17 -1.94 -8.36
C PHE A 128 7.30 -1.65 -9.33
N GLY A 129 7.76 -2.71 -10.00
CA GLY A 129 8.65 -2.64 -11.14
C GLY A 129 8.22 -3.74 -12.08
N SER A 130 7.85 -3.37 -13.32
CA SER A 130 7.84 -4.36 -14.38
C SER A 130 9.25 -4.96 -14.44
N PRO A 131 9.41 -6.29 -14.60
CA PRO A 131 10.74 -6.87 -14.84
C PRO A 131 11.36 -6.36 -16.15
N GLY A 132 10.59 -5.65 -16.98
CA GLY A 132 11.05 -4.97 -18.18
C GLY A 132 11.80 -3.67 -17.89
N LYS A 133 12.77 -3.36 -18.74
CA LYS A 133 13.41 -2.04 -18.76
C LYS A 133 12.36 -0.96 -19.04
N PRO A 134 12.47 0.24 -18.44
CA PRO A 134 11.61 1.35 -18.82
C PRO A 134 11.78 1.60 -20.32
N ILE A 135 10.64 1.71 -21.01
CA ILE A 135 10.57 1.95 -22.46
C ILE A 135 9.87 3.28 -22.67
N ASN A 136 10.35 4.06 -23.64
CA ASN A 136 9.67 5.31 -24.00
C ASN A 136 8.45 5.02 -24.90
N SER A 137 7.51 5.96 -24.95
CA SER A 137 6.26 5.86 -25.73
C SER A 137 6.48 5.52 -27.21
N ARG A 138 7.52 6.08 -27.84
CA ARG A 138 7.87 5.81 -29.26
C ARG A 138 8.37 4.39 -29.50
N ALA A 139 9.22 3.89 -28.60
CA ALA A 139 9.73 2.52 -28.65
C ALA A 139 8.61 1.52 -28.36
N LEU A 140 7.69 1.85 -27.44
CA LEU A 140 6.49 1.07 -27.16
C LEU A 140 5.59 0.95 -28.41
N GLU A 141 5.34 2.07 -29.11
CA GLU A 141 4.56 2.06 -30.35
C GLU A 141 5.23 1.22 -31.44
N THR A 142 6.56 1.27 -31.55
CA THR A 142 7.32 0.48 -32.54
C THR A 142 7.24 -1.03 -32.23
N GLU A 143 7.36 -1.42 -30.96
CA GLU A 143 7.23 -2.81 -30.53
C GLU A 143 5.79 -3.33 -30.72
N MET A 144 4.78 -2.56 -30.36
CA MET A 144 3.37 -2.95 -30.50
C MET A 144 2.89 -2.95 -31.96
N SER A 145 3.47 -2.09 -32.80
CA SER A 145 3.23 -2.12 -34.26
C SER A 145 3.69 -3.44 -34.89
N SER A 146 4.68 -4.11 -34.30
CA SER A 146 5.13 -5.44 -34.78
C SER A 146 4.14 -6.57 -34.47
N LEU A 147 3.22 -6.34 -33.53
CA LEU A 147 2.19 -7.28 -33.08
C LEU A 147 0.83 -7.05 -33.76
N ASP A 148 0.76 -6.17 -34.77
CA ASP A 148 -0.44 -5.82 -35.56
C ASP A 148 -1.59 -5.24 -34.72
N ASP A 149 -1.28 -4.68 -33.55
CA ASP A 149 -2.26 -4.06 -32.67
C ASP A 149 -2.49 -2.60 -33.05
N SER A 150 -3.51 -2.37 -33.90
CA SER A 150 -3.90 -1.04 -34.38
C SER A 150 -4.25 -0.02 -33.29
N SER A 151 -4.46 -0.48 -32.04
CA SER A 151 -4.78 0.38 -30.90
C SER A 151 -3.60 1.28 -30.45
N PHE A 152 -2.37 0.91 -30.80
CA PHE A 152 -1.15 1.64 -30.45
C PHE A 152 -0.65 2.57 -31.56
N LYS A 153 -1.36 2.66 -32.69
CA LYS A 153 -1.00 3.58 -33.78
C LYS A 153 -1.18 5.03 -33.31
N GLU A 154 -0.18 5.86 -33.56
CA GLU A 154 -0.10 7.28 -33.19
C GLU A 154 -0.23 7.49 -31.66
N PHE A 155 0.19 6.51 -30.86
CA PHE A 155 0.09 6.58 -29.41
C PHE A 155 0.95 7.71 -28.83
N ASP A 156 2.19 7.89 -29.33
CA ASP A 156 3.06 8.98 -28.86
C ASP A 156 2.45 10.36 -29.14
N GLU A 157 1.89 10.56 -30.34
CA GLU A 157 1.27 11.82 -30.74
C GLU A 157 0.05 12.15 -29.87
N ARG A 158 -0.83 11.17 -29.66
CA ARG A 158 -2.03 11.33 -28.81
C ARG A 158 -1.68 11.61 -27.36
N LEU A 159 -0.61 10.99 -26.84
CA LEU A 159 -0.14 11.25 -25.49
C LEU A 159 0.41 12.68 -25.35
N ARG A 160 1.17 13.15 -26.34
CA ARG A 160 1.69 14.53 -26.37
C ARG A 160 0.59 15.57 -26.52
N ASP A 161 -0.40 15.32 -27.36
CA ASP A 161 -1.58 16.17 -27.51
C ASP A 161 -2.37 16.27 -26.21
N PHE A 162 -2.56 15.13 -25.52
CA PHE A 162 -3.22 15.09 -24.23
C PHE A 162 -2.46 15.89 -23.16
N ILE A 163 -1.15 15.68 -23.06
CA ILE A 163 -0.31 16.40 -22.10
C ILE A 163 -0.33 17.91 -22.40
N SER A 164 -0.23 18.29 -23.67
CA SER A 164 -0.27 19.69 -24.10
C SER A 164 -1.63 20.36 -23.82
N LEU A 165 -2.72 19.60 -23.91
CA LEU A 165 -4.06 20.06 -23.57
C LEU A 165 -4.24 20.22 -22.05
N CYS A 166 -3.71 19.29 -21.26
CA CYS A 166 -3.88 19.26 -19.81
C CYS A 166 -2.90 20.17 -19.06
N ILE A 167 -1.70 20.39 -19.62
CA ILE A 167 -0.59 21.11 -18.98
C ILE A 167 0.07 22.05 -20.02
N PRO A 168 -0.58 23.18 -20.36
CA PRO A 168 -0.12 24.06 -21.44
C PRO A 168 1.19 24.82 -21.12
N ASP A 169 1.52 24.99 -19.83
CA ASP A 169 2.73 25.70 -19.38
C ASP A 169 3.99 24.82 -19.36
N GLU A 170 3.85 23.49 -19.53
CA GLU A 170 4.96 22.52 -19.63
C GLU A 170 4.99 21.86 -21.01
N ALA A 171 4.75 22.64 -22.07
CA ALA A 171 4.75 22.14 -23.44
C ALA A 171 6.10 21.48 -23.78
N LEU A 172 6.14 20.15 -23.73
CA LEU A 172 7.29 19.34 -24.11
C LEU A 172 7.64 19.63 -25.57
N HIS A 173 8.89 20.00 -25.84
CA HIS A 173 9.32 20.15 -27.23
C HIS A 173 9.28 18.79 -27.93
N TYR A 174 9.03 18.77 -29.23
CA TYR A 174 8.86 17.54 -30.02
C TYR A 174 10.05 16.56 -29.91
N GLU A 175 11.23 17.08 -29.58
CA GLU A 175 12.47 16.32 -29.42
C GLU A 175 12.69 15.79 -27.98
N ASP A 176 11.84 16.17 -27.02
CA ASP A 176 12.04 15.79 -25.63
C ASP A 176 11.49 14.38 -25.34
N PRO A 177 12.29 13.53 -24.66
CA PRO A 177 11.83 12.23 -24.21
C PRO A 177 10.77 12.40 -23.11
N ILE A 178 9.63 11.73 -23.27
CA ILE A 178 8.65 11.58 -22.19
C ILE A 178 9.23 10.52 -21.24
N LEU A 179 9.67 10.95 -20.06
CA LEU A 179 10.16 10.08 -18.98
C LEU A 179 9.01 9.44 -18.21
#